data_AF-A0A2S7VLN1-F1
#
_entry.id   AF-A0A2S7VLN1-F1
#
_cell.length_a   1.000
_cell.length_b   1.000
_cell.length_c   1.000
_cell.angle_alpha   90.00
_cell.angle_beta   90.00
_cell.angle_gamma   90.00
#
_symmetry.space_group_name_H-M   'P 1'
#
loop_
_entity.id
_entity.type
_entity.pdbx_description
1 polymer ?
#
loop_
_entity_poly.entity_id
_entity_poly.type
_entity_poly.pdbx_seq_one_letter_code
_entity_poly.pdbx_strand_id
1 'polypeptide(L)'
;MNGNDEHNYNDGISNNPLEISVVDSLVKRYEEKKSTSYLASSQELADASDEYISAQQMHDIFNEKSKYYSSIKIVKTTLKHVEVYINPRLALQMLDLSQRGAVNKKNKNRKLSRTKVNKYVEAIKNGKWCLTGEPIIISADGEILNGHHRLQACIEAGVGFIATITYGVTDDLSFAHIDVGNIRSRAQVLEMAGVKVSAPILSRVAMLAKAFEMTKNPYDFRGTQGTSFQPAEILDYVEDHEELAISVDFVSKIVKRHKRESQVSEPIYAFAHYLITQKLKHHTFNKLEITPEVYLTRVISSLGLESEDDIEYKVRNYLQSLVHESTSYSLLCKLSAIFKGWNLHLDIPVSGNKVSVKRVALFKKDSDGNKIPLPSAGNINEAFTIPCIPKGPTPKRILKQSNAQIKRS
;
A
#
# COMPACT_ATOMS: atom_id res chain seq x y z
N MET A 1 52.43 -11.99 33.29
CA MET A 1 51.20 -11.55 33.95
C MET A 1 50.77 -10.28 33.22
N ASN A 2 50.17 -10.42 32.04
CA ASN A 2 48.70 -10.44 31.80
C ASN A 2 48.09 -9.12 32.30
N GLY A 3 47.63 -8.18 31.48
CA GLY A 3 47.03 -8.28 30.15
C GLY A 3 45.58 -7.85 30.29
N ASN A 4 45.23 -6.68 29.74
CA ASN A 4 43.86 -6.22 29.54
C ASN A 4 43.85 -5.33 28.29
N ASP A 5 43.71 -5.98 27.14
CA ASP A 5 43.30 -5.36 25.88
C ASP A 5 41.77 -5.22 25.90
N GLU A 6 41.26 -4.02 26.19
CA GLU A 6 39.87 -3.68 25.90
C GLU A 6 39.76 -3.22 24.44
N HIS A 7 39.44 -4.19 23.58
CA HIS A 7 39.00 -3.91 22.21
C HIS A 7 37.63 -3.24 22.23
N ASN A 8 37.65 -1.92 22.02
CA ASN A 8 36.48 -1.10 21.76
C ASN A 8 35.97 -1.37 20.32
N TYR A 9 35.10 -2.37 20.16
CA TYR A 9 34.32 -2.58 18.92
C TYR A 9 32.93 -1.97 19.11
N ASN A 10 32.85 -0.65 18.93
CA ASN A 10 31.59 0.05 18.77
C ASN A 10 31.77 1.08 17.64
N ASP A 11 31.71 0.60 16.40
CA ASP A 11 31.36 1.42 15.25
C ASP A 11 31.17 0.54 14.01
N GLY A 12 29.96 0.50 13.48
CA GLY A 12 29.67 -0.16 12.22
C GLY A 12 28.22 -0.61 12.12
N ILE A 13 27.43 0.17 11.36
CA ILE A 13 26.03 -0.05 10.92
C ILE A 13 25.01 0.81 11.70
N SER A 14 25.05 2.13 11.48
CA SER A 14 23.88 3.02 11.62
C SER A 14 24.01 4.30 10.78
N ASN A 15 24.83 4.30 9.72
CA ASN A 15 24.95 5.43 8.80
C ASN A 15 24.72 4.93 7.38
N ASN A 16 23.46 4.64 7.03
CA ASN A 16 23.11 4.34 5.66
C ASN A 16 22.76 5.66 4.92
N PRO A 17 23.51 6.09 3.90
CA PRO A 17 23.21 7.33 3.15
C PRO A 17 21.80 7.34 2.51
N LEU A 18 21.19 6.16 2.38
CA LEU A 18 19.80 5.97 1.94
C LEU A 18 18.77 6.39 2.99
N GLU A 19 19.04 6.24 4.30
CA GLU A 19 18.16 6.73 5.38
C GLU A 19 18.03 8.25 5.26
N ILE A 20 19.16 8.96 5.23
CA ILE A 20 19.18 10.43 5.15
C ILE A 20 18.58 10.93 3.83
N SER A 21 18.88 10.28 2.70
CA SER A 21 18.38 10.69 1.37
C SER A 21 16.86 10.47 1.17
N VAL A 22 16.26 9.51 1.86
CA VAL A 22 14.81 9.26 1.83
C VAL A 22 14.10 10.22 2.79
N VAL A 23 14.61 10.33 4.02
CA VAL A 23 14.14 11.23 5.09
C VAL A 23 14.13 12.69 4.63
N ASP A 24 15.22 13.22 4.06
CA ASP A 24 15.28 14.62 3.59
C ASP A 24 14.32 14.92 2.43
N SER A 25 13.88 13.89 1.70
CA SER A 25 12.98 14.07 0.57
C SER A 25 11.52 14.20 1.00
N LEU A 26 11.15 13.55 2.11
CA LEU A 26 9.80 13.46 2.70
C LEU A 26 9.58 14.51 3.79
N VAL A 27 10.51 14.70 4.72
CA VAL A 27 10.43 15.67 5.84
C VAL A 27 10.31 17.11 5.33
N LYS A 28 10.97 17.45 4.23
CA LYS A 28 10.90 18.79 3.62
C LYS A 28 9.55 19.14 2.99
N ARG A 29 8.55 18.26 3.08
CA ARG A 29 7.20 18.45 2.55
C ARG A 29 6.22 19.01 3.60
N TYR A 30 6.58 18.97 4.89
CA TYR A 30 5.67 19.28 6.00
C TYR A 30 6.17 20.30 7.03
N GLU A 31 7.31 20.96 6.81
CA GLU A 31 7.63 22.15 7.62
C GLU A 31 6.84 23.37 7.11
N GLU A 32 5.85 23.75 7.92
CA GLU A 32 5.17 25.05 7.98
C GLU A 32 4.57 25.61 6.68
N LYS A 33 3.48 25.00 6.21
CA LYS A 33 2.46 25.72 5.44
C LYS A 33 1.07 25.34 5.93
N LYS A 34 0.18 26.33 6.06
CA LYS A 34 -1.27 26.11 6.26
C LYS A 34 -1.72 25.03 5.27
N SER A 35 -2.28 23.93 5.77
CA SER A 35 -2.68 22.78 4.95
C SER A 35 -3.59 23.23 3.80
N THR A 36 -3.15 23.01 2.56
CA THR A 36 -3.90 23.27 1.31
C THR A 36 -4.73 22.05 0.88
N SER A 37 -4.88 21.05 1.75
CA SER A 37 -5.59 19.79 1.47
C SER A 37 -7.09 19.91 1.77
N TYR A 38 -7.90 19.18 1.02
CA TYR A 38 -9.37 19.10 1.16
C TYR A 38 -10.10 20.44 0.97
N LEU A 39 -9.62 21.32 0.08
CA LEU A 39 -10.22 22.64 -0.15
C LEU A 39 -11.70 22.55 -0.58
N ALA A 40 -12.09 21.48 -1.27
CA ALA A 40 -13.47 21.25 -1.69
C ALA A 40 -14.46 21.02 -0.51
N SER A 41 -13.95 20.75 0.70
CA SER A 41 -14.75 20.59 1.92
C SER A 41 -14.64 21.79 2.87
N SER A 42 -14.00 22.89 2.45
CA SER A 42 -13.85 24.08 3.28
C SER A 42 -15.17 24.81 3.47
N GLN A 43 -15.67 24.80 4.70
CA GLN A 43 -16.85 25.59 5.08
C GLN A 43 -16.55 27.09 5.02
N GLU A 44 -15.31 27.50 5.31
CA GLU A 44 -14.87 28.90 5.21
C GLU A 44 -15.01 29.44 3.77
N LEU A 45 -14.59 28.66 2.76
CA LEU A 45 -14.75 29.04 1.35
C LEU A 45 -16.24 29.11 0.95
N ALA A 46 -17.06 28.19 1.48
CA ALA A 46 -18.50 28.20 1.22
C ALA A 46 -19.18 29.41 1.86
N ASP A 47 -18.82 29.77 3.10
CA ASP A 47 -19.44 30.86 3.86
C ASP A 47 -19.00 32.23 3.37
N ALA A 48 -17.76 32.37 2.88
CA ALA A 48 -17.21 33.64 2.38
C ALA A 48 -17.79 34.12 1.04
N SER A 49 -18.52 33.27 0.32
CA SER A 49 -19.20 33.67 -0.92
C SER A 49 -20.64 34.09 -0.64
N ASP A 50 -21.14 35.10 -1.34
CA ASP A 50 -22.58 35.44 -1.37
C ASP A 50 -23.14 35.39 -2.81
N GLU A 51 -22.38 34.78 -3.72
CA GLU A 51 -22.75 34.68 -5.14
C GLU A 51 -23.61 33.44 -5.41
N TYR A 52 -24.57 33.58 -6.33
CA TYR A 52 -25.49 32.52 -6.73
C TYR A 52 -25.58 32.42 -8.25
N ILE A 53 -25.86 31.21 -8.76
CA ILE A 53 -26.05 30.98 -10.19
C ILE A 53 -27.31 31.73 -10.65
N SER A 54 -27.17 32.51 -11.72
CA SER A 54 -28.31 33.24 -12.31
C SER A 54 -29.35 32.29 -12.90
N ALA A 55 -30.60 32.74 -13.03
CA ALA A 55 -31.68 31.93 -13.61
C ALA A 55 -31.35 31.44 -15.04
N GLN A 56 -30.65 32.27 -15.84
CA GLN A 56 -30.21 31.89 -17.17
C GLN A 56 -29.17 30.77 -17.12
N GLN A 57 -28.12 30.92 -16.30
CA GLN A 57 -27.10 29.88 -16.14
C GLN A 57 -27.68 28.59 -15.55
N MET A 58 -28.66 28.69 -14.64
CA MET A 58 -29.39 27.53 -14.13
C MET A 58 -30.11 26.78 -15.27
N HIS A 59 -30.70 27.50 -16.22
CA HIS A 59 -31.30 26.90 -17.40
C HIS A 59 -30.25 26.30 -18.33
N ASP A 60 -29.13 26.97 -18.56
CA ASP A 60 -28.05 26.45 -19.42
C ASP A 60 -27.45 25.15 -18.85
N ILE A 61 -27.38 25.01 -17.52
CA ILE A 61 -26.85 23.82 -16.84
C ILE A 61 -27.90 22.70 -16.73
N PHE A 62 -29.12 23.01 -16.29
CA PHE A 62 -30.15 22.01 -15.92
C PHE A 62 -31.34 21.94 -16.88
N ASN A 63 -31.34 22.73 -17.96
CA ASN A 63 -32.41 22.87 -18.95
C ASN A 63 -33.78 23.11 -18.29
N GLU A 64 -34.85 22.49 -18.79
CA GLU A 64 -36.22 22.66 -18.29
C GLU A 64 -36.41 22.27 -16.81
N LYS A 65 -35.49 21.49 -16.25
CA LYS A 65 -35.52 21.09 -14.84
C LYS A 65 -34.98 22.17 -13.91
N SER A 66 -34.36 23.24 -14.43
CA SER A 66 -33.81 24.34 -13.63
C SER A 66 -34.81 24.92 -12.63
N LYS A 67 -36.10 24.95 -13.00
CA LYS A 67 -37.23 25.42 -12.16
C LYS A 67 -37.46 24.62 -10.87
N TYR A 68 -36.92 23.41 -10.76
CA TYR A 68 -37.08 22.55 -9.57
C TYR A 68 -35.88 22.60 -8.62
N TYR A 69 -34.77 23.21 -9.03
CA TYR A 69 -33.59 23.34 -8.19
C TYR A 69 -33.71 24.56 -7.28
N SER A 70 -33.28 24.41 -6.03
CA SER A 70 -33.08 25.54 -5.12
C SER A 70 -31.95 26.45 -5.62
N SER A 71 -31.85 27.66 -5.07
CA SER A 71 -30.75 28.58 -5.35
C SER A 71 -29.39 27.91 -5.11
N ILE A 72 -28.55 27.85 -6.15
CA ILE A 72 -27.22 27.24 -6.07
C ILE A 72 -26.18 28.32 -5.82
N LYS A 73 -25.41 28.13 -4.75
CA LYS A 73 -24.32 29.02 -4.35
C LYS A 73 -23.10 28.79 -5.24
N ILE A 74 -22.48 29.88 -5.70
CA ILE A 74 -21.20 29.86 -6.41
C ILE A 74 -20.09 30.04 -5.39
N VAL A 75 -19.04 29.21 -5.47
CA VAL A 75 -17.82 29.38 -4.67
C VAL A 75 -16.65 29.65 -5.60
N LYS A 76 -15.98 30.79 -5.41
CA LYS A 76 -14.77 31.11 -6.17
C LYS A 76 -13.61 30.28 -5.64
N THR A 77 -12.98 29.53 -6.53
CA THR A 77 -11.77 28.74 -6.24
C THR A 77 -10.66 29.17 -7.19
N THR A 78 -9.46 28.60 -7.02
CA THR A 78 -8.33 28.81 -7.94
C THR A 78 -8.48 28.06 -9.27
N LEU A 79 -9.46 27.16 -9.38
CA LEU A 79 -9.67 26.35 -10.58
C LEU A 79 -10.18 27.19 -11.75
N LYS A 80 -9.52 27.05 -12.88
CA LYS A 80 -9.88 27.68 -14.16
C LYS A 80 -9.98 26.61 -15.24
N HIS A 81 -10.74 26.87 -16.30
CA HIS A 81 -10.89 25.97 -17.43
C HIS A 81 -10.77 26.70 -18.77
N VAL A 82 -10.29 26.01 -19.81
CA VAL A 82 -10.19 26.53 -21.18
C VAL A 82 -10.17 25.38 -22.20
N GLU A 83 -10.90 25.50 -23.31
CA GLU A 83 -10.85 24.56 -24.43
C GLU A 83 -9.63 24.85 -25.33
N VAL A 84 -8.78 23.84 -25.53
CA VAL A 84 -7.54 23.98 -26.31
C VAL A 84 -7.46 22.90 -27.37
N TYR A 85 -7.07 23.29 -28.59
CA TYR A 85 -6.66 22.36 -29.63
C TYR A 85 -5.21 21.93 -29.40
N ILE A 86 -5.02 20.66 -29.07
CA ILE A 86 -3.72 20.08 -28.75
C ILE A 86 -3.23 19.31 -29.96
N ASN A 87 -2.25 19.87 -30.67
CA ASN A 87 -1.55 19.19 -31.75
C ASN A 87 -0.41 18.30 -31.22
N PRO A 88 0.14 17.38 -32.04
CA PRO A 88 1.20 16.46 -31.59
C PRO A 88 2.45 17.15 -31.03
N ARG A 89 2.81 18.32 -31.59
CA ARG A 89 3.97 19.10 -31.11
C ARG A 89 3.71 19.67 -29.72
N LEU A 90 2.53 20.25 -29.49
CA LEU A 90 2.14 20.75 -28.18
C LEU A 90 2.03 19.61 -27.17
N ALA A 91 1.45 18.47 -27.55
CA ALA A 91 1.37 17.30 -26.68
C ALA A 91 2.75 16.79 -26.25
N LEU A 92 3.72 16.75 -27.18
CA LEU A 92 5.10 16.41 -26.88
C LEU A 92 5.72 17.41 -25.89
N GLN A 93 5.61 18.71 -26.16
CA GLN A 93 6.12 19.76 -25.27
C GLN A 93 5.50 19.69 -23.87
N MET A 94 4.19 19.43 -23.78
CA MET A 94 3.48 19.25 -22.51
C MET A 94 4.05 18.04 -21.74
N LEU A 95 4.25 16.90 -22.40
CA LEU A 95 4.84 15.72 -21.75
C LEU A 95 6.31 15.90 -21.39
N ASP A 96 7.08 16.67 -22.15
CA ASP A 96 8.50 16.88 -21.86
C ASP A 96 8.72 17.88 -20.73
N LEU A 97 8.00 19.01 -20.77
CA LEU A 97 8.22 20.16 -19.89
C LEU A 97 7.34 20.14 -18.63
N SER A 98 6.12 19.59 -18.74
CA SER A 98 5.10 19.68 -17.69
C SER A 98 4.75 18.34 -17.06
N GLN A 99 5.46 17.25 -17.40
CA GLN A 99 5.28 15.98 -16.69
C GLN A 99 5.74 16.04 -15.24
N ARG A 100 5.10 15.22 -14.38
CA ARG A 100 5.63 14.97 -13.03
C ARG A 100 7.06 14.44 -13.11
N GLY A 101 7.97 15.03 -12.34
CA GLY A 101 9.40 14.75 -12.40
C GLY A 101 10.20 15.78 -13.21
N ALA A 102 9.59 16.41 -14.23
CA ALA A 102 10.22 17.50 -14.98
C ALA A 102 10.06 18.84 -14.25
N VAL A 103 8.86 19.11 -13.75
CA VAL A 103 8.54 20.29 -12.95
C VAL A 103 8.99 20.09 -11.50
N ASN A 104 8.49 19.05 -10.83
CA ASN A 104 8.98 18.64 -9.51
C ASN A 104 9.77 17.32 -9.60
N LYS A 105 11.10 17.41 -9.48
CA LYS A 105 12.03 16.27 -9.55
C LYS A 105 11.78 15.17 -8.50
N LYS A 106 11.00 15.45 -7.44
CA LYS A 106 10.63 14.47 -6.41
C LYS A 106 9.46 13.57 -6.83
N ASN A 107 8.61 14.04 -7.73
CA ASN A 107 7.42 13.32 -8.19
C ASN A 107 7.74 12.43 -9.39
N LYS A 108 6.90 11.42 -9.63
CA LYS A 108 6.99 10.59 -10.84
C LYS A 108 5.61 10.39 -11.46
N ASN A 109 5.59 10.21 -12.77
CA ASN A 109 4.39 9.79 -13.47
C ASN A 109 4.10 8.31 -13.25
N ARG A 110 2.81 7.97 -13.15
CA ARG A 110 2.38 6.57 -13.24
C ARG A 110 2.79 5.98 -14.58
N LYS A 111 3.14 4.69 -14.61
CA LYS A 111 3.39 4.00 -15.87
C LYS A 111 2.15 4.06 -16.79
N LEU A 112 2.35 4.45 -18.05
CA LEU A 112 1.29 4.46 -19.05
C LEU A 112 0.80 3.04 -19.37
N SER A 113 -0.51 2.90 -19.54
CA SER A 113 -1.13 1.65 -19.95
C SER A 113 -1.19 1.63 -21.46
N ARG A 114 -0.40 0.73 -22.08
CA ARG A 114 -0.32 0.63 -23.54
C ARG A 114 -1.67 0.33 -24.18
N THR A 115 -2.47 -0.53 -23.56
CA THR A 115 -3.84 -0.85 -24.00
C THR A 115 -4.74 0.39 -24.04
N LYS A 116 -4.69 1.26 -23.02
CA LYS A 116 -5.47 2.51 -23.00
C LYS A 116 -4.98 3.50 -24.05
N VAL A 117 -3.66 3.65 -24.20
CA VAL A 117 -3.06 4.53 -25.22
C VAL A 117 -3.50 4.08 -26.62
N ASN A 118 -3.36 2.80 -26.95
CA ASN A 118 -3.72 2.27 -28.28
C ASN A 118 -5.21 2.52 -28.60
N LYS A 119 -6.11 2.32 -27.63
CA LYS A 119 -7.54 2.62 -27.79
C LYS A 119 -7.78 4.11 -28.12
N TYR A 120 -7.06 5.01 -27.46
CA TYR A 120 -7.16 6.44 -27.74
C TYR A 120 -6.52 6.82 -29.07
N VAL A 121 -5.39 6.20 -29.44
CA VAL A 121 -4.74 6.40 -30.75
C VAL A 121 -5.71 6.06 -31.88
N GLU A 122 -6.40 4.92 -31.82
CA GLU A 122 -7.40 4.52 -32.82
C GLU A 122 -8.57 5.52 -32.88
N ALA A 123 -9.08 5.98 -31.73
CA ALA A 123 -10.17 6.94 -31.70
C ALA A 123 -9.77 8.30 -32.32
N ILE A 124 -8.57 8.81 -31.98
CA ILE A 124 -8.04 10.07 -32.53
C ILE A 124 -7.76 9.94 -34.02
N LYS A 125 -7.07 8.88 -34.46
CA LYS A 125 -6.75 8.65 -35.89
C LYS A 125 -7.99 8.56 -36.76
N ASN A 126 -9.04 7.91 -36.27
CA ASN A 126 -10.28 7.71 -37.02
C ASN A 126 -11.24 8.90 -36.95
N GLY A 127 -10.85 10.03 -36.33
CA GLY A 127 -11.75 11.18 -36.13
C GLY A 127 -12.96 10.86 -35.23
N LYS A 128 -12.87 9.79 -34.44
CA LYS A 128 -13.91 9.33 -33.50
C LYS A 128 -13.62 9.78 -32.06
N TRP A 129 -12.82 10.84 -31.90
CA TRP A 129 -12.54 11.42 -30.60
C TRP A 129 -13.65 12.41 -30.22
N CYS A 130 -14.38 12.10 -29.15
CA CYS A 130 -15.45 12.96 -28.65
C CYS A 130 -14.89 14.08 -27.75
N LEU A 131 -15.49 15.26 -27.80
CA LEU A 131 -15.33 16.26 -26.74
C LEU A 131 -16.00 15.70 -25.48
N THR A 132 -15.21 15.40 -24.47
CA THR A 132 -15.68 14.82 -23.19
C THR A 132 -15.50 15.83 -22.07
N GLY A 133 -16.33 15.77 -21.04
CA GLY A 133 -16.17 16.56 -19.82
C GLY A 133 -14.96 16.16 -18.96
N GLU A 134 -14.13 15.22 -19.40
CA GLU A 134 -12.89 14.83 -18.73
C GLU A 134 -11.76 15.78 -19.16
N PRO A 135 -11.25 16.68 -18.29
CA PRO A 135 -10.24 17.64 -18.68
C PRO A 135 -8.82 17.06 -18.65
N ILE A 136 -7.88 17.74 -19.30
CA ILE A 136 -6.46 17.63 -18.95
C ILE A 136 -6.25 18.52 -17.73
N ILE A 137 -5.72 17.96 -16.64
CA ILE A 137 -5.63 18.66 -15.36
C ILE A 137 -4.17 19.06 -15.11
N ILE A 138 -3.94 20.33 -14.80
CA ILE A 138 -2.63 20.91 -14.53
C ILE A 138 -2.62 21.52 -13.12
N SER A 139 -1.59 21.23 -12.33
CA SER A 139 -1.41 21.83 -10.99
C SER A 139 -1.12 23.32 -11.07
N ALA A 140 -1.18 24.01 -9.93
CA ALA A 140 -0.77 25.41 -9.84
C ALA A 140 0.71 25.62 -10.25
N ASP A 141 1.56 24.62 -10.04
CA ASP A 141 2.98 24.64 -10.42
C ASP A 141 3.23 24.27 -11.89
N GLY A 142 2.18 23.94 -12.65
CA GLY A 142 2.30 23.54 -14.05
C GLY A 142 2.54 22.04 -14.27
N GLU A 143 2.38 21.19 -13.24
CA GLU A 143 2.48 19.73 -13.40
C GLU A 143 1.21 19.15 -14.00
N ILE A 144 1.33 18.28 -15.00
CA ILE A 144 0.19 17.51 -15.50
C ILE A 144 -0.21 16.48 -14.44
N LEU A 145 -1.44 16.61 -13.93
CA LEU A 145 -2.04 15.67 -12.96
C LEU A 145 -2.91 14.62 -13.66
N ASN A 146 -3.56 15.01 -14.76
CA ASN A 146 -4.37 14.11 -15.60
C ASN A 146 -4.19 14.40 -17.09
N GLY A 147 -4.38 13.38 -17.92
CA GLY A 147 -4.36 13.52 -19.39
C GLY A 147 -3.17 12.86 -20.09
N HIS A 148 -2.21 12.30 -19.36
CA HIS A 148 -1.00 11.68 -19.94
C HIS A 148 -1.28 10.66 -21.05
N HIS A 149 -2.25 9.75 -20.86
CA HIS A 149 -2.61 8.76 -21.89
C HIS A 149 -3.16 9.41 -23.16
N ARG A 150 -3.87 10.54 -23.04
CA ARG A 150 -4.47 11.28 -24.16
C ARG A 150 -3.41 12.08 -24.92
N LEU A 151 -2.50 12.73 -24.18
CA LEU A 151 -1.34 13.41 -24.77
C LEU A 151 -0.44 12.43 -25.52
N GLN A 152 -0.11 11.29 -24.90
CA GLN A 152 0.68 10.26 -25.56
C GLN A 152 -0.03 9.70 -26.81
N ALA A 153 -1.35 9.50 -26.74
CA ALA A 153 -2.12 9.04 -27.87
C ALA A 153 -2.16 10.06 -29.01
N CYS A 154 -2.19 11.36 -28.75
CA CYS A 154 -2.09 12.40 -29.77
C CYS A 154 -0.75 12.34 -30.54
N ILE A 155 0.35 12.14 -29.81
CA ILE A 155 1.68 11.97 -30.40
C ILE A 155 1.73 10.72 -31.29
N GLU A 156 1.28 9.57 -30.76
CA GLU A 156 1.26 8.29 -31.50
C GLU A 156 0.23 8.27 -32.65
N ALA A 157 -0.84 9.07 -32.53
CA ALA A 157 -1.83 9.24 -33.58
C ALA A 157 -1.30 10.07 -34.75
N GLY A 158 -0.40 11.04 -34.48
CA GLY A 158 0.03 12.04 -35.44
C GLY A 158 -1.03 13.11 -35.75
N VAL A 159 -2.14 13.14 -34.99
CA VAL A 159 -3.30 14.01 -35.21
C VAL A 159 -3.68 14.68 -33.90
N GLY A 160 -4.00 15.98 -33.95
CA GLY A 160 -4.41 16.77 -32.79
C GLY A 160 -5.86 16.52 -32.36
N PHE A 161 -6.18 16.88 -31.12
CA PHE A 161 -7.53 16.76 -30.56
C PHE A 161 -7.88 17.99 -29.70
N ILE A 162 -9.17 18.26 -29.52
CA ILE A 162 -9.65 19.31 -28.63
C ILE A 162 -9.87 18.73 -27.23
N ALA A 163 -9.41 19.43 -26.20
CA ALA A 163 -9.67 19.08 -24.81
C ALA A 163 -9.86 20.32 -23.94
N THR A 164 -10.74 20.23 -22.95
CA THR A 164 -10.77 21.19 -21.85
C THR A 164 -9.54 21.00 -20.97
N ILE A 165 -8.81 22.07 -20.70
CA ILE A 165 -7.72 22.12 -19.74
C ILE A 165 -8.25 22.75 -18.47
N THR A 166 -8.16 22.04 -17.34
CA THR A 166 -8.43 22.59 -16.02
C THR A 166 -7.09 22.85 -15.33
N TYR A 167 -6.86 24.07 -14.84
CA TYR A 167 -5.60 24.50 -14.27
C TYR A 167 -5.79 25.34 -13.00
N GLY A 168 -4.72 25.51 -12.21
CA GLY A 168 -4.78 26.18 -10.91
C GLY A 168 -5.17 25.26 -9.75
N VAL A 169 -4.97 23.95 -9.89
CA VAL A 169 -5.18 22.98 -8.80
C VAL A 169 -4.09 23.17 -7.74
N THR A 170 -4.47 23.66 -6.57
CA THR A 170 -3.59 23.94 -5.42
C THR A 170 -3.67 22.90 -4.32
N ASP A 171 -4.68 22.02 -4.35
CA ASP A 171 -4.86 20.96 -3.35
C ASP A 171 -3.93 19.79 -3.66
N ASP A 172 -2.99 19.56 -2.76
CA ASP A 172 -1.90 18.60 -2.91
C ASP A 172 -2.40 17.15 -3.00
N LEU A 173 -3.58 16.83 -2.45
CA LEU A 173 -4.19 15.49 -2.54
C LEU A 173 -5.01 15.28 -3.81
N SER A 174 -5.25 16.33 -4.60
CA SER A 174 -6.09 16.23 -5.81
C SER A 174 -5.65 15.12 -6.75
N PHE A 175 -4.33 14.89 -6.89
CA PHE A 175 -3.83 13.81 -7.76
C PHE A 175 -4.21 12.40 -7.29
N ALA A 176 -4.42 12.19 -5.99
CA ALA A 176 -4.87 10.92 -5.43
C ALA A 176 -6.38 10.69 -5.69
N HIS A 177 -7.15 11.77 -5.89
CA HIS A 177 -8.60 11.75 -6.06
C HIS A 177 -9.11 11.91 -7.51
N ILE A 178 -8.24 12.29 -8.46
CA ILE A 178 -8.57 12.37 -9.90
C ILE A 178 -8.90 10.95 -10.48
N ASP A 179 -9.70 10.88 -11.57
CA ASP A 179 -10.19 9.65 -12.23
C ASP A 179 -11.23 8.85 -11.40
N VAL A 180 -12.38 9.46 -11.05
CA VAL A 180 -13.49 8.83 -10.29
C VAL A 180 -14.06 7.58 -11.01
N GLY A 181 -13.88 7.43 -12.33
CA GLY A 181 -14.25 6.23 -13.09
C GLY A 181 -13.15 5.16 -13.24
N ASN A 182 -11.90 5.46 -12.87
CA ASN A 182 -10.76 4.54 -12.88
C ASN A 182 -9.91 4.81 -11.62
N ILE A 183 -10.40 4.38 -10.47
CA ILE A 183 -9.75 4.58 -9.17
C ILE A 183 -8.26 4.21 -9.28
N ARG A 184 -7.37 5.20 -9.10
CA ARG A 184 -5.93 4.95 -8.99
C ARG A 184 -5.72 3.95 -7.86
N SER A 185 -4.98 2.88 -8.11
CA SER A 185 -4.69 1.90 -7.06
C SER A 185 -3.78 2.53 -5.99
N ARG A 186 -3.84 2.02 -4.76
CA ARG A 186 -2.93 2.42 -3.66
C ARG A 186 -1.46 2.40 -4.11
N ALA A 187 -1.05 1.36 -4.82
CA ALA A 187 0.29 1.25 -5.38
C ALA A 187 0.59 2.34 -6.42
N GLN A 188 -0.36 2.71 -7.27
CA GLN A 188 -0.19 3.80 -8.24
C GLN A 188 -0.06 5.17 -7.56
N VAL A 189 -0.83 5.40 -6.49
CA VAL A 189 -0.72 6.64 -5.70
C VAL A 189 0.67 6.72 -5.05
N LEU A 190 1.15 5.63 -4.43
CA LEU A 190 2.51 5.57 -3.87
C LEU A 190 3.59 5.76 -4.94
N GLU A 191 3.45 5.14 -6.12
CA GLU A 191 4.37 5.33 -7.24
C GLU A 191 4.42 6.80 -7.68
N MET A 192 3.25 7.45 -7.75
CA MET A 192 3.14 8.87 -8.10
C MET A 192 3.70 9.80 -7.02
N ALA A 193 3.67 9.39 -5.75
CA ALA A 193 4.27 10.10 -4.62
C ALA A 193 5.80 10.01 -4.56
N GLY A 194 6.42 9.21 -5.46
CA GLY A 194 7.86 9.14 -5.62
C GLY A 194 8.57 8.13 -4.70
N VAL A 195 7.85 7.14 -4.16
CA VAL A 195 8.48 6.12 -3.28
C VAL A 195 9.64 5.41 -3.99
N LYS A 196 10.75 5.22 -3.27
CA LYS A 196 11.98 4.62 -3.82
C LYS A 196 11.99 3.08 -3.79
N VAL A 197 11.03 2.48 -3.10
CA VAL A 197 10.85 1.03 -2.99
C VAL A 197 9.70 0.55 -3.88
N SER A 198 9.48 -0.77 -3.94
CA SER A 198 8.39 -1.35 -4.73
C SER A 198 7.02 -0.91 -4.19
N ALA A 199 6.36 0.01 -4.90
CA ALA A 199 5.05 0.54 -4.52
C ALA A 199 3.96 -0.54 -4.31
N PRO A 200 3.88 -1.61 -5.13
CA PRO A 200 2.95 -2.72 -4.86
C PRO A 200 3.22 -3.45 -3.55
N ILE A 201 4.49 -3.65 -3.19
CA ILE A 201 4.87 -4.34 -1.95
C ILE A 201 4.59 -3.42 -0.76
N LEU A 202 5.04 -2.16 -0.83
CA LEU A 202 4.82 -1.17 0.22
C LEU A 202 3.33 -0.97 0.49
N SER A 203 2.50 -0.86 -0.55
CA SER A 203 1.04 -0.80 -0.40
C SER A 203 0.50 -2.01 0.36
N ARG A 204 0.97 -3.22 0.07
CA ARG A 204 0.48 -4.43 0.73
C ARG A 204 0.91 -4.49 2.20
N VAL A 205 2.13 -4.08 2.51
CA VAL A 205 2.68 -4.03 3.88
C VAL A 205 1.94 -2.97 4.70
N ALA A 206 1.75 -1.76 4.15
CA ALA A 206 0.98 -0.68 4.77
C ALA A 206 -0.45 -1.11 5.10
N MET A 207 -1.14 -1.78 4.18
CA MET A 207 -2.48 -2.30 4.45
C MET A 207 -2.48 -3.36 5.57
N LEU A 208 -1.46 -4.20 5.66
CA LEU A 208 -1.36 -5.21 6.73
C LEU A 208 -1.08 -4.56 8.09
N ALA A 209 -0.17 -3.59 8.14
CA ALA A 209 0.18 -2.83 9.35
C ALA A 209 -1.01 -2.05 9.89
N LYS A 210 -1.66 -1.26 9.02
CA LYS A 210 -2.87 -0.52 9.38
C LYS A 210 -4.01 -1.43 9.84
N ALA A 211 -4.24 -2.54 9.14
CA ALA A 211 -5.25 -3.52 9.56
C ALA A 211 -4.92 -4.16 10.92
N PHE A 212 -3.64 -4.38 11.21
CA PHE A 212 -3.19 -4.92 12.49
C PHE A 212 -3.42 -3.91 13.62
N GLU A 213 -3.10 -2.64 13.43
CA GLU A 213 -3.32 -1.57 14.41
C GLU A 213 -4.81 -1.34 14.70
N MET A 214 -5.66 -1.40 13.69
CA MET A 214 -7.12 -1.28 13.86
C MET A 214 -7.74 -2.49 14.57
N THR A 215 -7.01 -3.60 14.70
CA THR A 215 -7.51 -4.80 15.34
C THR A 215 -7.49 -4.65 16.86
N LYS A 216 -8.65 -4.39 17.46
CA LYS A 216 -8.82 -4.19 18.92
C LYS A 216 -8.13 -5.25 19.79
N ASN A 217 -8.27 -6.52 19.42
CA ASN A 217 -7.56 -7.63 20.06
C ASN A 217 -6.53 -8.17 19.06
N PRO A 218 -5.22 -7.91 19.21
CA PRO A 218 -4.25 -8.27 18.17
C PRO A 218 -4.14 -9.80 17.93
N TYR A 219 -4.53 -10.64 18.90
CA TYR A 219 -4.65 -12.09 18.71
C TYR A 219 -5.79 -12.50 17.74
N ASP A 220 -6.73 -11.59 17.49
CA ASP A 220 -7.82 -11.69 16.51
C ASP A 220 -7.46 -11.18 15.12
N PHE A 221 -6.22 -10.77 14.85
CA PHE A 221 -5.83 -10.27 13.53
C PHE A 221 -6.00 -11.33 12.44
N ARG A 222 -6.72 -10.99 11.36
CA ARG A 222 -7.00 -11.90 10.23
C ARG A 222 -6.61 -11.32 8.87
N GLY A 223 -5.59 -10.47 8.84
CA GLY A 223 -5.13 -9.82 7.63
C GLY A 223 -6.04 -8.66 7.23
N THR A 224 -6.09 -8.38 5.93
CA THR A 224 -6.86 -7.25 5.36
C THR A 224 -8.27 -7.65 4.91
N GLN A 225 -8.80 -8.75 5.42
CA GLN A 225 -10.15 -9.21 5.06
C GLN A 225 -11.17 -8.35 5.79
N GLY A 226 -12.13 -7.76 5.06
CA GLY A 226 -13.13 -6.86 5.62
C GLY A 226 -12.65 -5.42 5.84
N THR A 227 -11.41 -5.08 5.43
CA THR A 227 -10.92 -3.69 5.42
C THR A 227 -11.12 -3.05 4.06
N SER A 228 -11.47 -1.76 4.01
CA SER A 228 -11.52 -0.97 2.79
C SER A 228 -10.74 0.34 2.98
N PHE A 229 -9.48 0.35 2.57
CA PHE A 229 -8.62 1.53 2.72
C PHE A 229 -8.57 2.36 1.44
N GLN A 230 -8.79 3.67 1.50
CA GLN A 230 -8.68 4.50 0.30
C GLN A 230 -7.23 4.65 -0.15
N PRO A 231 -6.97 4.93 -1.46
CA PRO A 231 -5.61 5.18 -1.94
C PRO A 231 -4.90 6.32 -1.20
N ALA A 232 -5.58 7.45 -0.97
CA ALA A 232 -5.05 8.58 -0.19
C ALA A 232 -4.75 8.16 1.25
N GLU A 233 -5.67 7.45 1.89
CA GLU A 233 -5.49 6.95 3.25
C GLU A 233 -4.25 6.04 3.43
N ILE A 234 -3.86 5.29 2.39
CA ILE A 234 -2.63 4.48 2.42
C ILE A 234 -1.39 5.30 2.12
N LEU A 235 -1.51 6.37 1.32
CA LEU A 235 -0.43 7.33 1.15
C LEU A 235 -0.11 7.99 2.49
N ASP A 236 -1.11 8.58 3.15
CA ASP A 236 -0.94 9.24 4.45
C ASP A 236 -0.32 8.29 5.48
N TYR A 237 -0.84 7.06 5.56
CA TYR A 237 -0.31 6.06 6.49
C TYR A 237 1.15 5.69 6.21
N VAL A 238 1.57 5.63 4.94
CA VAL A 238 2.97 5.36 4.57
C VAL A 238 3.87 6.55 4.89
N GLU A 239 3.38 7.78 4.72
CA GLU A 239 4.10 9.00 5.08
C GLU A 239 4.33 9.07 6.61
N ASP A 240 3.35 8.65 7.41
CA ASP A 240 3.47 8.59 8.87
C ASP A 240 4.32 7.41 9.40
N HIS A 241 4.62 6.40 8.56
CA HIS A 241 5.27 5.16 8.96
C HIS A 241 6.42 4.79 8.00
N GLU A 242 7.43 5.65 7.91
CA GLU A 242 8.56 5.48 6.98
C GLU A 242 9.32 4.14 7.17
N GLU A 243 9.27 3.53 8.36
CA GLU A 243 9.97 2.26 8.63
C GLU A 243 9.36 1.07 7.85
N LEU A 244 8.14 1.22 7.33
CA LEU A 244 7.57 0.28 6.37
C LEU A 244 8.44 0.18 5.12
N ALA A 245 8.92 1.32 4.59
CA ALA A 245 9.77 1.36 3.40
C ALA A 245 11.14 0.73 3.65
N ILE A 246 11.71 0.93 4.85
CA ILE A 246 12.97 0.31 5.28
C ILE A 246 12.84 -1.22 5.26
N SER A 247 11.75 -1.73 5.85
CA SER A 247 11.46 -3.16 5.89
C SER A 247 11.27 -3.75 4.49
N VAL A 248 10.64 -3.01 3.58
CA VAL A 248 10.47 -3.41 2.18
C VAL A 248 11.82 -3.45 1.45
N ASP A 249 12.65 -2.42 1.58
CA ASP A 249 13.95 -2.35 0.91
C ASP A 249 14.87 -3.49 1.35
N PHE A 250 14.98 -3.72 2.66
CA PHE A 250 15.76 -4.80 3.26
C PHE A 250 15.35 -6.17 2.69
N VAL A 251 14.05 -6.50 2.77
CA VAL A 251 13.54 -7.79 2.29
C VAL A 251 13.71 -7.93 0.78
N SER A 252 13.41 -6.89 0.00
CA SER A 252 13.56 -6.93 -1.46
C SER A 252 15.01 -7.20 -1.88
N LYS A 253 16.02 -6.68 -1.17
CA LYS A 253 17.43 -6.96 -1.46
C LYS A 253 17.78 -8.44 -1.27
N ILE A 254 17.31 -9.06 -0.18
CA ILE A 254 17.60 -10.46 0.13
C ILE A 254 16.82 -11.40 -0.80
N VAL A 255 15.51 -11.17 -0.97
CA VAL A 255 14.66 -12.02 -1.83
C VAL A 255 15.11 -11.97 -3.29
N LYS A 256 15.57 -10.82 -3.79
CA LYS A 256 16.14 -10.74 -5.16
C LYS A 256 17.39 -11.61 -5.32
N ARG A 257 18.25 -11.65 -4.30
CA ARG A 257 19.48 -12.46 -4.30
C ARG A 257 19.20 -13.95 -4.13
N HIS A 258 18.20 -14.30 -3.31
CA HIS A 258 17.84 -15.66 -2.92
C HIS A 258 16.44 -16.05 -3.38
N LYS A 259 16.11 -15.72 -4.64
CA LYS A 259 14.75 -15.86 -5.18
C LYS A 259 14.30 -17.32 -5.24
N ARG A 260 15.22 -18.27 -5.46
CA ARG A 260 14.90 -19.70 -5.58
C ARG A 260 14.69 -20.36 -4.22
N GLU A 261 15.32 -19.82 -3.19
CA GLU A 261 15.30 -20.29 -1.82
C GLU A 261 14.14 -19.69 -0.99
N SER A 262 13.54 -18.60 -1.49
CA SER A 262 12.47 -17.87 -0.84
C SER A 262 11.16 -18.67 -0.79
N GLN A 263 10.72 -18.98 0.43
CA GLN A 263 9.52 -19.79 0.68
C GLN A 263 8.20 -19.02 0.67
N VAL A 264 8.23 -17.70 0.89
CA VAL A 264 7.03 -16.84 0.87
C VAL A 264 7.25 -15.57 0.06
N SER A 265 6.18 -14.81 -0.16
CA SER A 265 6.23 -13.58 -0.93
C SER A 265 6.84 -12.42 -0.14
N GLU A 266 7.51 -11.49 -0.86
CA GLU A 266 8.16 -10.31 -0.27
C GLU A 266 7.27 -9.52 0.72
N PRO A 267 5.97 -9.25 0.45
CA PRO A 267 5.13 -8.52 1.41
C PRO A 267 4.96 -9.23 2.76
N ILE A 268 5.01 -10.56 2.81
CA ILE A 268 4.88 -11.32 4.06
C ILE A 268 6.14 -11.14 4.90
N TYR A 269 7.31 -11.30 4.30
CA TYR A 269 8.58 -11.07 4.99
C TYR A 269 8.74 -9.61 5.41
N ALA A 270 8.40 -8.65 4.56
CA ALA A 270 8.52 -7.22 4.88
C ALA A 270 7.57 -6.80 6.01
N PHE A 271 6.33 -7.32 6.02
CA PHE A 271 5.43 -7.10 7.16
C PHE A 271 5.93 -7.79 8.44
N ALA A 272 6.50 -8.98 8.33
CA ALA A 272 7.07 -9.66 9.49
C ALA A 272 8.27 -8.89 10.07
N HIS A 273 9.18 -8.41 9.21
CA HIS A 273 10.29 -7.55 9.60
C HIS A 273 9.79 -6.30 10.32
N TYR A 274 8.90 -5.54 9.68
CA TYR A 274 8.30 -4.33 10.25
C TYR A 274 7.71 -4.59 11.63
N LEU A 275 6.86 -5.62 11.77
CA LEU A 275 6.17 -5.86 13.02
C LEU A 275 7.11 -6.32 14.14
N ILE A 276 8.13 -7.13 13.82
CA ILE A 276 9.18 -7.50 14.79
C ILE A 276 9.92 -6.25 15.27
N THR A 277 10.43 -5.43 14.34
CA THR A 277 11.20 -4.23 14.66
C THR A 277 10.37 -3.24 15.47
N GLN A 278 9.11 -3.01 15.10
CA GLN A 278 8.22 -2.14 15.86
C GLN A 278 7.95 -2.66 17.27
N LYS A 279 7.73 -3.98 17.45
CA LYS A 279 7.52 -4.55 18.78
C LYS A 279 8.76 -4.54 19.65
N LEU A 280 9.96 -4.66 19.07
CA LEU A 280 11.22 -4.49 19.79
C LEU A 280 11.39 -3.08 20.37
N LYS A 281 10.96 -2.02 19.67
CA LYS A 281 11.04 -0.64 20.19
C LYS A 281 10.30 -0.43 21.52
N HIS A 282 9.29 -1.25 21.79
CA HIS A 282 8.44 -1.13 22.98
C HIS A 282 8.78 -2.13 24.09
N HIS A 283 9.81 -2.95 23.94
CA HIS A 283 10.18 -3.97 24.92
C HIS A 283 11.69 -3.92 25.19
N THR A 284 12.07 -3.96 26.47
CA THR A 284 13.47 -3.96 26.88
C THR A 284 13.97 -5.40 26.97
N PHE A 285 15.01 -5.74 26.21
CA PHE A 285 15.68 -7.03 26.29
C PHE A 285 17.12 -6.81 26.76
N ASN A 286 17.59 -7.63 27.71
CA ASN A 286 18.94 -7.51 28.27
C ASN A 286 20.03 -7.82 27.24
N LYS A 287 19.77 -8.77 26.34
CA LYS A 287 20.65 -9.14 25.23
C LYS A 287 19.81 -9.82 24.15
N LEU A 288 19.97 -9.42 22.90
CA LEU A 288 19.41 -10.12 21.75
C LEU A 288 20.49 -11.03 21.15
N GLU A 289 20.24 -12.33 21.10
CA GLU A 289 21.18 -13.29 20.49
C GLU A 289 21.25 -13.15 18.96
N ILE A 290 20.16 -12.67 18.37
CA ILE A 290 20.02 -12.47 16.94
C ILE A 290 19.19 -11.22 16.65
N THR A 291 19.57 -10.46 15.62
CA THR A 291 18.80 -9.30 15.14
C THR A 291 17.67 -9.76 14.19
N PRO A 292 16.58 -9.00 14.05
CA PRO A 292 15.52 -9.27 13.06
C PRO A 292 16.05 -9.51 11.64
N GLU A 293 17.07 -8.75 11.26
CA GLU A 293 17.70 -8.80 9.94
C GLU A 293 18.43 -10.12 9.73
N VAL A 294 19.26 -10.56 10.68
CA VAL A 294 19.94 -11.86 10.62
C VAL A 294 18.92 -13.01 10.62
N TYR A 295 17.92 -12.96 11.50
CA TYR A 295 16.86 -13.97 11.57
C TYR A 295 16.14 -14.13 10.24
N LEU A 296 15.63 -13.04 9.66
CA LEU A 296 14.93 -13.10 8.39
C LEU A 296 15.87 -13.42 7.22
N THR A 297 17.13 -12.99 7.26
CA THR A 297 18.12 -13.41 6.25
C THR A 297 18.28 -14.92 6.24
N ARG A 298 18.44 -15.56 7.39
CA ARG A 298 18.53 -17.02 7.52
C ARG A 298 17.24 -17.71 7.06
N VAL A 299 16.08 -17.21 7.48
CA VAL A 299 14.77 -17.73 7.05
C VAL A 299 14.54 -17.59 5.55
N ILE A 300 15.04 -16.54 4.88
CA ILE A 300 14.87 -16.34 3.43
C ILE A 300 15.90 -17.14 2.63
N SER A 301 17.17 -17.08 3.01
CA SER A 301 18.31 -17.53 2.21
C SER A 301 18.80 -18.95 2.50
N SER A 302 18.36 -19.57 3.59
CA SER A 302 18.93 -20.82 4.16
C SER A 302 20.43 -20.77 4.52
N LEU A 303 21.07 -19.60 4.47
CA LEU A 303 22.47 -19.48 4.86
C LEU A 303 22.63 -19.62 6.37
N GLY A 304 23.64 -20.36 6.81
CA GLY A 304 23.97 -20.54 8.23
C GLY A 304 23.00 -21.43 9.00
N LEU A 305 22.32 -22.35 8.32
CA LEU A 305 21.55 -23.43 8.94
C LEU A 305 22.43 -24.68 8.95
N GLU A 306 22.69 -25.21 10.14
CA GLU A 306 23.60 -26.33 10.37
C GLU A 306 22.86 -27.57 10.89
N SER A 307 21.68 -27.38 11.47
CA SER A 307 20.88 -28.45 12.07
C SER A 307 19.39 -28.33 11.76
N GLU A 308 18.69 -29.46 11.72
CA GLU A 308 17.22 -29.48 11.70
C GLU A 308 16.61 -28.92 12.99
N ASP A 309 17.43 -28.81 14.04
CA ASP A 309 17.02 -28.21 15.30
C ASP A 309 17.00 -26.69 15.29
N ASP A 310 17.65 -26.06 14.32
CA ASP A 310 17.68 -24.60 14.16
C ASP A 310 16.25 -24.06 14.00
N ILE A 311 15.95 -22.98 14.73
CA ILE A 311 14.61 -22.38 14.73
C ILE A 311 14.22 -21.96 13.31
N GLU A 312 15.14 -21.33 12.57
CA GLU A 312 14.96 -20.88 11.20
C GLU A 312 14.76 -22.06 10.23
N TYR A 313 15.44 -23.19 10.45
CA TYR A 313 15.20 -24.41 9.69
C TYR A 313 13.77 -24.91 9.91
N LYS A 314 13.33 -25.00 11.18
CA LYS A 314 11.97 -25.41 11.55
C LYS A 314 10.92 -24.47 10.93
N VAL A 315 11.15 -23.16 10.95
CA VAL A 315 10.28 -22.16 10.29
C VAL A 315 10.23 -22.42 8.79
N ARG A 316 11.37 -22.53 8.12
CA ARG A 316 11.45 -22.78 6.67
C ARG A 316 10.75 -24.07 6.27
N ASN A 317 10.96 -25.16 6.99
CA ASN A 317 10.33 -26.45 6.73
C ASN A 317 8.79 -26.33 6.80
N TYR A 318 8.28 -25.61 7.82
CA TYR A 318 6.85 -25.32 7.89
C TYR A 318 6.36 -24.43 6.73
N LEU A 319 7.10 -23.37 6.36
CA LEU A 319 6.73 -22.50 5.23
C LEU A 319 6.71 -23.27 3.90
N GLN A 320 7.68 -24.15 3.69
CA GLN A 320 7.77 -25.04 2.51
C GLN A 320 6.52 -25.91 2.38
N SER A 321 5.96 -26.42 3.49
CA SER A 321 4.70 -27.19 3.49
C SER A 321 3.48 -26.39 3.01
N LEU A 322 3.58 -25.06 2.98
CA LEU A 322 2.50 -24.14 2.59
C LEU A 322 2.72 -23.48 1.22
N VAL A 323 3.74 -23.90 0.45
CA VAL A 323 4.11 -23.26 -0.83
C VAL A 323 3.03 -23.47 -1.90
N HIS A 324 2.41 -24.66 -1.94
CA HIS A 324 1.36 -24.98 -2.92
C HIS A 324 -0.01 -24.40 -2.56
N GLU A 325 -0.13 -23.76 -1.41
CA GLU A 325 -1.39 -23.20 -0.95
C GLU A 325 -1.54 -21.74 -1.35
N SER A 326 -2.78 -21.34 -1.65
CA SER A 326 -3.05 -19.94 -1.96
C SER A 326 -2.60 -19.02 -0.82
N THR A 327 -2.04 -17.87 -1.19
CA THR A 327 -1.49 -16.90 -0.23
C THR A 327 -2.56 -16.32 0.68
N SER A 328 -3.81 -16.19 0.24
CA SER A 328 -4.92 -15.67 1.06
C SER A 328 -5.27 -16.58 2.24
N TYR A 329 -5.29 -17.90 2.05
CA TYR A 329 -5.56 -18.87 3.13
C TYR A 329 -4.35 -19.13 4.02
N SER A 330 -3.14 -19.09 3.46
CA SER A 330 -1.91 -19.40 4.19
C SER A 330 -1.22 -18.18 4.83
N LEU A 331 -1.61 -16.95 4.49
CA LEU A 331 -0.97 -15.70 4.97
C LEU A 331 -0.73 -15.69 6.49
N LEU A 332 -1.78 -15.98 7.26
CA LEU A 332 -1.72 -15.90 8.72
C LEU A 332 -0.89 -17.02 9.34
N CYS A 333 -0.92 -18.21 8.71
CA CYS A 333 -0.07 -19.34 9.10
C CYS A 333 1.41 -19.01 8.83
N LYS A 334 1.72 -18.44 7.66
CA LYS A 334 3.07 -18.02 7.28
C LYS A 334 3.62 -16.95 8.24
N LEU A 335 2.84 -15.90 8.49
CA LEU A 335 3.20 -14.85 9.45
C LEU A 335 3.37 -15.40 10.87
N SER A 336 2.39 -16.17 11.36
CA SER A 336 2.46 -16.70 12.73
C SER A 336 3.65 -17.65 12.88
N ALA A 337 3.99 -18.47 11.89
CA ALA A 337 5.18 -19.33 11.97
C ALA A 337 6.47 -18.51 12.06
N ILE A 338 6.61 -17.44 11.26
CA ILE A 338 7.76 -16.53 11.33
C ILE A 338 7.83 -15.86 12.71
N PHE A 339 6.70 -15.38 13.26
CA PHE A 339 6.68 -14.76 14.59
C PHE A 339 6.92 -15.75 15.72
N LYS A 340 6.45 -17.00 15.59
CA LYS A 340 6.75 -18.05 16.56
C LYS A 340 8.23 -18.36 16.61
N GLY A 341 8.89 -18.48 15.44
CA GLY A 341 10.34 -18.66 15.41
C GLY A 341 11.06 -17.50 16.09
N TRP A 342 10.68 -16.26 15.80
CA TRP A 342 11.24 -15.09 16.47
C TRP A 342 11.04 -15.13 17.99
N ASN A 343 9.83 -15.44 18.46
CA ASN A 343 9.54 -15.52 19.89
C ASN A 343 10.31 -16.64 20.60
N LEU A 344 10.61 -17.75 19.92
CA LEU A 344 11.42 -18.83 20.49
C LEU A 344 12.87 -18.39 20.73
N HIS A 345 13.45 -17.54 19.87
CA HIS A 345 14.76 -16.89 20.10
C HIS A 345 14.76 -15.94 21.31
N LEU A 346 13.58 -15.52 21.78
CA LEU A 346 13.41 -14.65 22.94
C LEU A 346 12.92 -15.40 24.19
N ASP A 347 12.89 -16.74 24.15
CA ASP A 347 12.30 -17.59 25.20
C ASP A 347 10.83 -17.26 25.53
N ILE A 348 10.11 -16.65 24.59
CA ILE A 348 8.71 -16.26 24.75
C ILE A 348 7.79 -17.44 24.40
N PRO A 349 6.88 -17.87 25.31
CA PRO A 349 6.00 -19.00 25.05
C PRO A 349 5.07 -18.81 23.85
N VAL A 350 5.09 -19.76 22.92
CA VAL A 350 4.25 -19.79 21.72
C VAL A 350 3.17 -20.88 21.79
N SER A 351 2.10 -20.72 21.00
CA SER A 351 1.04 -21.73 20.90
C SER A 351 1.60 -23.10 20.46
N GLY A 352 1.38 -24.12 21.29
CA GLY A 352 1.86 -25.49 21.04
C GLY A 352 3.37 -25.69 21.22
N ASN A 353 4.11 -24.70 21.72
CA ASN A 353 5.57 -24.74 21.94
C ASN A 353 6.37 -25.17 20.69
N LYS A 354 5.86 -24.83 19.49
CA LYS A 354 6.48 -25.15 18.20
C LYS A 354 6.11 -24.13 17.15
N VAL A 355 6.94 -24.00 16.11
CA VAL A 355 6.75 -23.03 15.01
C VAL A 355 5.52 -23.33 14.14
N SER A 356 5.09 -24.59 14.08
CA SER A 356 3.91 -24.96 13.28
C SER A 356 2.63 -24.37 13.87
N VAL A 357 1.73 -23.96 12.99
CA VAL A 357 0.47 -23.29 13.34
C VAL A 357 -0.67 -24.31 13.26
N LYS A 358 -1.58 -24.32 14.24
CA LYS A 358 -2.81 -25.12 14.18
C LYS A 358 -3.72 -24.56 13.08
N ARG A 359 -4.24 -25.44 12.23
CA ARG A 359 -5.03 -25.06 11.04
C ARG A 359 -6.45 -25.61 11.08
N VAL A 360 -7.34 -24.96 10.34
CA VAL A 360 -8.70 -25.46 10.11
C VAL A 360 -8.58 -26.70 9.24
N ALA A 361 -9.20 -27.80 9.66
CA ALA A 361 -9.17 -29.05 8.91
C ALA A 361 -9.71 -28.84 7.49
N LEU A 362 -9.16 -29.57 6.52
CA LEU A 362 -9.61 -29.47 5.13
C LEU A 362 -11.05 -29.97 4.96
N PHE A 363 -11.38 -31.05 5.67
CA PHE A 363 -12.68 -31.70 5.62
C PHE A 363 -13.14 -32.10 7.02
N LYS A 364 -14.46 -32.22 7.19
CA LYS A 364 -15.11 -32.91 8.31
C LYS A 364 -15.99 -34.03 7.75
N LYS A 365 -16.14 -35.14 8.47
CA LYS A 365 -17.08 -36.20 8.09
C LYS A 365 -18.49 -35.84 8.54
N ASP A 366 -19.49 -36.05 7.68
CA ASP A 366 -20.90 -35.97 8.07
C ASP A 366 -21.36 -37.26 8.78
N SER A 367 -22.65 -37.32 9.15
CA SER A 367 -23.29 -38.49 9.77
C SER A 367 -23.17 -39.77 8.94
N ASP A 368 -23.00 -39.62 7.63
CA ASP A 368 -22.97 -40.69 6.65
C ASP A 368 -21.52 -41.02 6.21
N GLY A 369 -20.53 -40.37 6.82
CA GLY A 369 -19.09 -40.59 6.58
C GLY A 369 -18.50 -39.81 5.41
N ASN A 370 -19.27 -39.00 4.70
CA ASN A 370 -18.81 -38.21 3.56
C ASN A 370 -17.91 -37.05 4.01
N LYS A 371 -16.86 -36.77 3.24
CA LYS A 371 -15.94 -35.66 3.50
C LYS A 371 -16.55 -34.34 2.99
N ILE A 372 -16.97 -33.48 3.90
CA ILE A 372 -17.47 -32.14 3.60
C ILE A 372 -16.33 -31.12 3.81
N PRO A 373 -15.99 -30.27 2.82
CA PRO A 373 -14.98 -29.23 2.98
C PRO A 373 -15.43 -28.19 4.01
N LEU A 374 -14.52 -27.78 4.90
CA LEU A 374 -14.85 -26.79 5.92
C LEU A 374 -14.69 -25.35 5.40
N PRO A 375 -15.57 -24.41 5.83
CA PRO A 375 -15.34 -22.99 5.59
C PRO A 375 -13.99 -22.55 6.13
N SER A 376 -13.21 -21.82 5.32
CA SER A 376 -11.84 -21.40 5.66
C SER A 376 -10.87 -22.57 5.91
N ALA A 377 -11.10 -23.73 5.28
CA ALA A 377 -10.17 -24.85 5.26
C ALA A 377 -8.72 -24.39 5.04
N GLY A 378 -7.80 -24.89 5.87
CA GLY A 378 -6.39 -24.52 5.80
C GLY A 378 -6.03 -23.15 6.38
N ASN A 379 -6.98 -22.33 6.81
CA ASN A 379 -6.68 -21.07 7.51
C ASN A 379 -6.19 -21.33 8.95
N ILE A 380 -5.68 -20.30 9.61
CA ILE A 380 -5.24 -20.36 11.01
C ILE A 380 -6.41 -20.73 11.94
N ASN A 381 -6.16 -21.65 12.87
CA ASN A 381 -7.11 -22.17 13.86
C ASN A 381 -6.52 -22.10 15.28
N GLU A 382 -5.79 -21.02 15.55
CA GLU A 382 -5.28 -20.63 16.86
C GLU A 382 -5.15 -19.09 16.92
N ALA A 383 -4.87 -18.55 18.10
CA ALA A 383 -4.57 -17.13 18.26
C ALA A 383 -3.43 -16.70 17.32
N PHE A 384 -3.58 -15.55 16.68
CA PHE A 384 -2.50 -14.98 15.86
C PHE A 384 -1.28 -14.73 16.73
N THR A 385 -0.10 -15.13 16.26
CA THR A 385 1.14 -14.90 17.02
C THR A 385 1.60 -13.47 16.82
N ILE A 386 1.97 -12.79 17.91
CA ILE A 386 2.49 -11.42 17.89
C ILE A 386 3.97 -11.50 18.32
N PRO A 387 4.90 -10.89 17.58
CA PRO A 387 6.31 -10.91 17.96
C PRO A 387 6.53 -10.15 19.28
N CYS A 388 7.48 -10.61 20.08
CA CYS A 388 7.88 -10.04 21.37
C CYS A 388 6.81 -10.11 22.48
N ILE A 389 5.67 -10.79 22.24
CA ILE A 389 4.57 -10.90 23.21
C ILE A 389 4.20 -12.38 23.42
N PRO A 390 3.98 -12.84 24.67
CA PRO A 390 3.50 -14.19 24.96
C PRO A 390 2.17 -14.52 24.26
N LYS A 391 1.92 -15.83 24.09
CA LYS A 391 0.65 -16.32 23.56
C LYS A 391 -0.54 -15.77 24.37
N GLY A 392 -1.55 -15.27 23.65
CA GLY A 392 -2.78 -14.74 24.22
C GLY A 392 -3.91 -15.76 24.29
N PRO A 393 -5.06 -15.38 24.87
CA PRO A 393 -6.24 -16.22 24.92
C PRO A 393 -6.73 -16.55 23.50
N THR A 394 -7.20 -17.77 23.30
CA THR A 394 -7.78 -18.18 22.02
C THR A 394 -9.02 -17.34 21.71
N PRO A 395 -9.05 -16.63 20.59
CA PRO A 395 -10.22 -15.93 20.05
C PRO A 395 -11.56 -16.67 20.16
N LYS A 396 -12.61 -15.98 20.62
CA LYS A 396 -13.98 -16.53 20.68
C LYS A 396 -14.45 -17.09 19.32
N ARG A 397 -14.06 -16.45 18.21
CA ARG A 397 -14.40 -16.92 16.86
C ARG A 397 -13.83 -18.30 16.55
N ILE A 398 -12.60 -18.57 17.00
CA ILE A 398 -11.91 -19.85 16.80
C ILE A 398 -12.54 -20.94 17.68
N LEU A 399 -12.87 -20.59 18.93
CA LEU A 399 -13.59 -21.50 19.83
C LEU A 399 -14.95 -21.91 19.23
N LYS A 400 -15.71 -20.96 18.67
CA LYS A 400 -16.97 -21.23 17.98
C LYS A 400 -16.80 -22.09 16.72
N GLN A 401 -15.75 -21.83 15.93
CA GLN A 401 -15.45 -22.61 14.73
C GLN A 401 -15.07 -24.06 15.04
N SER A 402 -14.39 -24.28 16.18
CA SER A 402 -14.07 -25.63 16.67
C SER A 402 -15.31 -26.37 17.19
N ASN A 403 -16.28 -25.64 17.75
CA ASN A 403 -17.49 -26.19 18.37
C ASN A 403 -18.72 -26.30 17.43
N ALA A 404 -18.61 -25.87 16.17
CA ALA A 404 -19.73 -25.91 15.23
C ALA A 404 -20.09 -27.36 14.85
N GLN A 405 -21.23 -27.84 15.35
CA GLN A 405 -21.97 -28.97 14.79
C GLN A 405 -22.89 -28.45 13.68
N ILE A 406 -22.83 -29.04 12.49
CA ILE A 406 -23.79 -28.74 11.42
C ILE A 406 -25.09 -29.43 11.83
N LYS A 407 -26.08 -28.67 12.29
CA LYS A 407 -27.46 -29.16 12.35
C LYS A 407 -27.97 -29.24 10.91
N ARG A 408 -28.51 -30.40 10.50
CA ARG A 408 -29.20 -30.56 9.22
C ARG A 408 -30.29 -29.48 9.14
N SER A 409 -30.29 -28.71 8.05
CA SER A 409 -31.43 -27.92 7.59
C SER A 409 -32.49 -28.83 7.00
#